data_AF-A0A1M7Y0L7-F1
#
_entry.id   AF-A0A1M7Y0L7-F1
#
_cell.length_a   1.000
_cell.length_b   1.000
_cell.length_c   1.000
_cell.angle_alpha   90.00
_cell.angle_beta   90.00
_cell.angle_gamma   90.00
#
_symmetry.space_group_name_H-M   'P 1'
#
loop_
_entity.id
_entity.type
_entity.pdbx_description
1 polymer ?
#
loop_
_entity_poly.entity_id
_entity_poly.type
_entity_poly.pdbx_seq_one_letter_code
_entity_poly.pdbx_strand_id
1 'polypeptide(L)'
;MSDNSQESRPCPVCEETKKLKEYHNITICADCSKLAGTLIAEQQRITRLDALLSEGAKEQAEELPDVLDARRYRTRDRENNSWYVSISEMEGAPVEIFASTAFDRDQHLQSRISNLTTITRLISLILRHIYMGEKLTLEKTLNQLLRSSRQRNDLPDMLAKVLGNYAKKTEEAKTGGNEAP
;
A
#
# COMPACT_ATOMS: atom_id res chain seq x y z
N MET A 1 -37.85 -41.31 7.07
CA MET A 1 -37.89 -39.84 7.07
C MET A 1 -36.91 -39.39 8.13
N SER A 2 -35.73 -38.93 7.72
CA SER A 2 -34.67 -38.53 8.66
C SER A 2 -34.34 -37.07 8.38
N ASP A 3 -34.49 -36.30 9.45
CA ASP A 3 -34.49 -34.85 9.56
C ASP A 3 -33.16 -34.24 9.08
N ASN A 4 -33.23 -33.35 8.09
CA ASN A 4 -32.07 -32.64 7.55
C ASN A 4 -32.02 -31.22 8.12
N SER A 5 -31.77 -31.12 9.43
CA SER A 5 -31.57 -29.85 10.13
C SER A 5 -30.17 -29.31 9.83
N GLN A 6 -30.00 -28.66 8.68
CA GLN A 6 -28.80 -27.86 8.40
C GLN A 6 -28.73 -26.69 9.40
N GLU A 7 -27.91 -26.85 10.44
CA GLU A 7 -27.66 -25.83 11.46
C GLU A 7 -27.13 -24.54 10.82
N SER A 8 -27.85 -23.44 11.10
CA SER A 8 -27.43 -22.09 10.71
C SER A 8 -26.18 -21.69 11.50
N ARG A 9 -25.19 -21.13 10.80
CA ARG A 9 -23.91 -20.69 11.38
C ARG A 9 -23.61 -19.26 10.93
N PRO A 10 -22.81 -18.48 11.68
CA PRO A 10 -22.42 -17.14 11.27
C PRO A 10 -21.62 -17.20 9.96
N CYS A 11 -22.01 -16.37 9.00
CA CYS A 11 -21.30 -16.25 7.73
C CYS A 11 -19.98 -15.48 7.94
N PRO A 12 -18.82 -15.96 7.44
CA PRO A 12 -17.55 -15.25 7.62
C PRO A 12 -17.44 -13.93 6.83
N VAL A 13 -18.42 -13.60 5.98
CA VAL A 13 -18.42 -12.39 5.14
C VAL A 13 -19.36 -11.32 5.68
N CYS A 14 -20.59 -11.69 6.06
CA CYS A 14 -21.61 -10.75 6.54
C CYS A 14 -21.96 -10.91 8.02
N GLU A 15 -21.34 -11.87 8.71
CA GLU A 15 -21.50 -12.16 10.15
C GLU A 15 -22.91 -12.59 10.60
N GLU A 16 -23.92 -12.48 9.73
CA GLU A 16 -25.27 -12.96 10.00
C GLU A 16 -25.33 -14.49 10.08
N THR A 17 -26.14 -14.99 11.03
CA THR A 17 -26.37 -16.42 11.22
C THR A 17 -27.30 -16.94 10.13
N LYS A 18 -26.75 -17.70 9.18
CA LYS A 18 -27.47 -18.18 7.99
C LYS A 18 -27.08 -19.62 7.66
N LYS A 19 -27.83 -20.23 6.75
CA LYS A 19 -27.44 -21.50 6.14
C LYS A 19 -26.27 -21.26 5.20
N LEU A 20 -25.17 -21.96 5.46
CA LEU A 20 -23.94 -21.84 4.68
C LEU A 20 -23.90 -22.90 3.57
N LYS A 21 -23.30 -22.54 2.45
CA LYS A 21 -23.00 -23.43 1.33
C LYS A 21 -21.54 -23.25 0.93
N GLU A 22 -20.97 -24.30 0.36
CA GLU A 22 -19.63 -24.25 -0.19
C GLU A 22 -19.60 -23.43 -1.49
N TYR A 23 -18.64 -22.53 -1.58
CA TYR A 23 -18.40 -21.64 -2.71
C TYR A 23 -16.89 -21.46 -2.83
N HIS A 24 -16.27 -21.96 -3.90
CA HIS A 24 -14.82 -21.82 -4.16
C HIS A 24 -13.93 -22.07 -2.92
N ASN A 25 -14.11 -23.21 -2.24
CA ASN A 25 -13.35 -23.65 -1.06
C ASN A 25 -13.58 -22.83 0.23
N ILE A 26 -14.59 -21.94 0.26
CA ILE A 26 -15.05 -21.27 1.47
C ILE A 26 -16.54 -21.57 1.73
N THR A 27 -16.97 -21.56 2.98
CA THR A 27 -18.39 -21.76 3.35
C THR A 27 -19.03 -20.42 3.70
N ILE A 28 -19.94 -19.95 2.85
CA ILE A 28 -20.59 -18.64 2.96
C ILE A 28 -22.10 -18.75 2.76
N CYS A 29 -22.85 -17.73 3.17
CA CYS A 29 -24.30 -17.71 2.97
C CYS A 29 -24.67 -17.48 1.49
N ALA A 30 -25.92 -17.81 1.12
CA ALA A 30 -26.38 -17.68 -0.25
C ALA A 30 -26.28 -16.25 -0.80
N ASP A 31 -26.54 -15.24 0.02
CA ASP A 31 -26.48 -13.83 -0.38
C ASP A 31 -25.05 -13.41 -0.70
N CYS A 32 -24.10 -13.75 0.18
CA CYS A 32 -22.67 -13.49 -0.04
C CYS A 32 -22.14 -14.25 -1.27
N SER A 33 -22.60 -15.48 -1.53
CA SER A 33 -22.19 -16.23 -2.72
C SER A 33 -22.69 -15.61 -4.03
N LYS A 34 -23.92 -15.07 -4.04
CA LYS A 34 -24.45 -14.32 -5.18
C LYS A 34 -23.68 -13.04 -5.40
N LEU A 35 -23.43 -12.28 -4.32
CA LEU A 35 -22.64 -11.07 -4.39
C LEU A 35 -21.24 -11.35 -4.93
N ALA A 36 -20.55 -12.36 -4.40
CA ALA A 36 -19.23 -12.78 -4.90
C ALA A 36 -19.26 -13.16 -6.39
N GLY A 37 -20.28 -13.89 -6.83
CA GLY A 37 -20.47 -14.22 -8.25
C GLY A 37 -20.67 -12.99 -9.13
N THR A 38 -21.47 -12.02 -8.68
CA THR A 38 -21.65 -10.74 -9.37
C THR A 38 -20.34 -9.94 -9.39
N LEU A 39 -19.60 -9.91 -8.28
CA LEU A 39 -18.33 -9.19 -8.20
C LEU A 39 -17.30 -9.74 -9.20
N ILE A 40 -17.22 -11.06 -9.33
CA ILE A 40 -16.33 -11.72 -10.29
C ILE A 40 -16.78 -11.47 -11.74
N ALA A 41 -18.08 -11.61 -12.02
CA ALA A 41 -18.61 -11.45 -13.37
C ALA A 41 -18.48 -10.01 -13.90
N GLU A 42 -18.63 -9.03 -13.01
CA GLU A 42 -18.64 -7.60 -13.35
C GLU A 42 -17.34 -6.89 -12.92
N GLN A 43 -16.25 -7.64 -12.76
CA GLN A 43 -14.97 -7.13 -12.22
C GLN A 43 -14.50 -5.84 -12.91
N GLN A 44 -14.64 -5.74 -14.24
CA GLN A 44 -14.25 -4.54 -14.99
C GLN A 44 -15.13 -3.33 -14.68
N ARG A 45 -16.44 -3.52 -14.49
CA ARG A 45 -17.36 -2.44 -14.10
C ARG A 45 -17.09 -2.00 -12.67
N ILE A 46 -16.79 -2.94 -11.77
CA ILE A 46 -16.43 -2.63 -10.38
C ILE A 46 -15.13 -1.85 -10.30
N THR A 47 -14.10 -2.20 -11.08
CA THR A 47 -12.87 -1.40 -11.14
C THR A 47 -13.13 0.03 -11.63
N ARG A 48 -14.05 0.24 -12.57
CA ARG A 48 -14.45 1.58 -13.02
C ARG A 48 -15.28 2.32 -11.97
N LEU A 49 -16.19 1.62 -11.29
CA LEU A 49 -17.00 2.18 -10.22
C LEU A 49 -16.13 2.56 -9.03
N ASP A 50 -15.18 1.72 -8.66
CA ASP A 50 -14.17 1.97 -7.64
C ASP A 50 -13.32 3.19 -7.99
N ALA A 51 -12.91 3.36 -9.25
CA ALA A 51 -12.21 4.56 -9.70
C ALA A 51 -13.06 5.84 -9.54
N LEU A 52 -14.37 5.78 -9.83
CA LEU A 52 -15.30 6.90 -9.66
C LEU A 52 -15.58 7.21 -8.18
N LEU A 53 -15.84 6.18 -7.36
CA LEU A 53 -16.04 6.31 -5.92
C LEU A 53 -14.75 6.77 -5.23
N SER A 54 -13.61 6.36 -5.75
CA SER A 54 -12.29 6.80 -5.35
C SER A 54 -12.06 8.30 -5.55
N GLU A 55 -12.67 8.93 -6.54
CA GLU A 55 -12.60 10.39 -6.68
C GLU A 55 -13.40 11.09 -5.58
N GLY A 56 -14.51 10.50 -5.13
CA GLY A 56 -15.27 10.97 -3.95
C GLY A 56 -14.60 10.67 -2.61
N ALA A 57 -13.86 9.56 -2.50
CA ALA A 57 -13.13 9.18 -1.28
C ALA A 57 -11.82 9.95 -1.06
N LYS A 58 -11.44 10.87 -1.95
CA LYS A 58 -10.31 11.79 -1.72
C LYS A 58 -10.49 12.63 -0.45
N GLU A 59 -11.72 12.82 0.01
CA GLU A 59 -12.05 13.63 1.20
C GLU A 59 -11.91 12.89 2.54
N GLN A 60 -11.62 11.58 2.54
CA GLN A 60 -11.45 10.78 3.78
C GLN A 60 -10.07 10.14 3.92
N ALA A 61 -9.07 10.65 3.19
CA ALA A 61 -7.68 10.30 3.54
C ALA A 61 -7.38 10.93 4.90
N GLU A 62 -7.35 10.11 5.94
CA GLU A 62 -6.97 10.55 7.28
C GLU A 62 -5.54 11.11 7.19
N GLU A 63 -5.41 12.42 7.40
CA GLU A 63 -4.08 13.05 7.40
C GLU A 63 -3.35 12.63 8.68
N LEU A 64 -2.07 12.29 8.53
CA LEU A 64 -1.24 12.04 9.70
C LEU A 64 -1.19 13.31 10.57
N PRO A 65 -1.37 13.18 11.89
CA PRO A 65 -1.10 14.26 12.82
C PRO A 65 0.34 14.76 12.69
N ASP A 66 0.57 16.05 12.98
CA ASP A 66 1.90 16.66 12.98
C ASP A 66 2.88 15.97 13.95
N VAL A 67 2.36 15.33 14.99
CA VAL A 67 3.13 14.61 16.02
C VAL A 67 2.55 13.22 16.19
N LEU A 68 3.41 12.22 16.03
CA LEU A 68 3.11 10.81 16.28
C LEU A 68 3.98 10.28 17.40
N ASP A 69 3.41 9.39 18.20
CA ASP A 69 4.21 8.59 19.12
C ASP A 69 5.13 7.66 18.33
N ALA A 70 6.37 7.52 18.79
CA ALA A 70 7.36 6.69 18.13
C ALA A 70 8.07 5.76 19.10
N ARG A 71 8.18 4.48 18.71
CA ARG A 71 8.99 3.48 19.42
C ARG A 71 10.33 3.33 18.75
N ARG A 72 11.40 3.44 19.53
CA ARG A 72 12.78 3.31 19.03
C ARG A 72 13.37 1.96 19.40
N TYR A 73 13.80 1.24 18.39
CA TYR A 73 14.44 -0.06 18.48
C TYR A 73 15.92 0.06 18.15
N ARG A 74 16.75 -0.68 18.88
CA ARG A 74 18.17 -0.83 18.57
C ARG A 74 18.41 -2.23 18.05
N THR A 75 19.03 -2.33 16.88
CA THR A 75 19.39 -3.62 16.25
C THR A 75 20.84 -3.58 15.76
N ARG A 76 21.33 -4.71 15.25
CA ARG A 76 22.66 -4.83 14.67
C ARG A 76 22.60 -5.47 13.28
N ASP A 77 23.47 -5.01 12.37
CA ASP A 77 23.61 -5.63 11.04
C ASP A 77 24.57 -6.83 11.07
N ARG A 78 24.86 -7.38 9.88
CA ARG A 78 25.79 -8.51 9.68
C ARG A 78 27.22 -8.20 10.10
N GLU A 79 27.61 -6.93 10.08
CA GLU A 79 28.94 -6.44 10.47
C GLU A 79 28.96 -6.00 11.96
N ASN A 80 27.88 -6.27 12.70
CA ASN A 80 27.68 -5.91 14.11
C ASN A 80 27.63 -4.39 14.37
N ASN A 81 27.41 -3.57 13.33
CA ASN A 81 27.17 -2.14 13.49
C ASN A 81 25.83 -1.91 14.19
N SER A 82 25.73 -0.91 15.06
CA SER A 82 24.47 -0.56 15.72
C SER A 82 23.58 0.29 14.83
N TRP A 83 22.32 -0.14 14.68
CA TRP A 83 21.28 0.56 13.95
C TRP A 83 20.16 0.98 14.89
N TYR A 84 19.58 2.15 14.64
CA TYR A 84 18.42 2.65 15.37
C TYR A 84 17.25 2.79 14.40
N VAL A 85 16.15 2.12 14.70
CA VAL A 85 14.92 2.16 13.90
C VAL A 85 13.82 2.75 14.77
N SER A 86 13.22 3.85 14.34
CA SER A 86 12.06 4.45 14.96
C SER A 86 10.82 4.10 14.15
N ILE A 87 9.76 3.64 14.82
CA ILE A 87 8.47 3.33 14.23
C ILE A 87 7.45 4.29 14.82
N SER A 88 6.86 5.15 13.99
CA SER A 88 5.74 5.99 14.36
C SER A 88 4.45 5.18 14.33
N GLU A 89 3.63 5.33 15.37
CA GLU A 89 2.39 4.59 15.57
C GLU A 89 1.18 5.53 15.58
N MET A 90 0.06 5.10 14.99
CA MET A 90 -1.25 5.75 15.09
C MET A 90 -2.24 4.69 15.59
N GLU A 91 -2.87 4.95 16.74
CA GLU A 91 -3.77 3.99 17.41
C GLU A 91 -3.16 2.58 17.62
N GLY A 92 -1.83 2.51 17.77
CA GLY A 92 -1.08 1.27 17.92
C GLY A 92 -0.71 0.55 16.62
N ALA A 93 -1.14 1.06 15.45
CA ALA A 93 -0.73 0.58 14.14
C ALA A 93 0.54 1.31 13.64
N PRO A 94 1.51 0.62 13.02
CA PRO A 94 2.71 1.25 12.49
C PRO A 94 2.41 1.99 11.19
N VAL A 95 2.74 3.28 11.13
CA VAL A 95 2.44 4.15 9.97
C VAL A 95 3.67 4.71 9.28
N GLU A 96 4.75 4.99 10.02
CA GLU A 96 6.02 5.43 9.43
C GLU A 96 7.23 4.76 10.09
N ILE A 97 8.28 4.53 9.30
CA ILE A 97 9.55 4.01 9.77
C ILE A 97 10.69 4.96 9.38
N PHE A 98 11.59 5.17 10.33
CA PHE A 98 12.83 5.91 10.14
C PHE A 98 14.00 5.08 10.63
N ALA A 99 15.06 4.98 9.85
CA ALA A 99 16.30 4.32 10.26
C ALA A 99 17.44 5.33 10.29
N SER A 100 18.24 5.28 11.35
CA SER A 100 19.46 6.07 11.48
C SER A 100 20.61 5.19 11.98
N THR A 101 21.83 5.57 11.60
CA THR A 101 23.07 4.92 12.02
C THR A 101 24.01 5.95 12.63
N ALA A 102 24.96 5.51 13.47
CA ALA A 102 25.96 6.41 14.06
C ALA A 102 26.87 7.07 13.01
N PHE A 103 26.94 6.51 11.80
CA PHE A 103 27.79 6.96 10.71
C PHE A 103 27.12 7.94 9.73
N ASP A 104 25.96 8.51 10.08
CA ASP A 104 25.15 9.36 9.18
C ASP A 104 25.88 10.65 8.71
N ARG A 105 26.97 11.02 9.39
CA ARG A 105 27.81 12.20 9.08
C ARG A 105 28.98 11.91 8.14
N ASP A 106 29.23 10.65 7.78
CA ASP A 106 30.32 10.30 6.86
C ASP A 106 29.91 10.60 5.41
N GLN A 107 30.69 11.45 4.74
CA GLN A 107 30.44 11.85 3.35
C GLN A 107 30.53 10.67 2.38
N HIS A 108 31.35 9.66 2.68
CA HIS A 108 31.49 8.45 1.86
C HIS A 108 30.27 7.53 1.95
N LEU A 109 29.43 7.67 2.98
CA LEU A 109 28.25 6.84 3.19
C LEU A 109 26.94 7.46 2.69
N GLN A 110 26.98 8.67 2.13
CA GLN A 110 25.77 9.39 1.67
C GLN A 110 24.93 8.60 0.66
N SER A 111 25.56 7.85 -0.25
CA SER A 111 24.84 6.98 -1.20
C SER A 111 24.11 5.82 -0.50
N ARG A 112 24.73 5.22 0.52
CA ARG A 112 24.10 4.15 1.32
C ARG A 112 22.96 4.70 2.18
N ILE A 113 23.13 5.90 2.73
CA ILE A 113 22.11 6.61 3.51
C ILE A 113 20.92 7.00 2.61
N SER A 114 21.18 7.44 1.37
CA SER A 114 20.14 7.72 0.36
C SER A 114 19.30 6.48 0.11
N ASN A 115 19.92 5.32 -0.16
CA ASN A 115 19.21 4.05 -0.36
C ASN A 115 18.38 3.63 0.87
N LEU A 116 18.93 3.76 2.07
CA LEU A 116 18.22 3.47 3.31
C LEU A 116 17.00 4.39 3.49
N THR A 117 17.18 5.69 3.25
CA THR A 117 16.11 6.70 3.33
C THR A 117 15.00 6.38 2.34
N THR A 118 15.36 5.92 1.14
CA THR A 118 14.41 5.46 0.13
C THR A 118 13.62 4.26 0.59
N ILE A 119 14.29 3.21 1.07
CA ILE A 119 13.60 1.99 1.53
C ILE A 119 12.63 2.33 2.66
N THR A 120 13.07 3.09 3.66
CA THR A 120 12.23 3.48 4.80
C THR A 120 11.03 4.32 4.37
N ARG A 121 11.20 5.29 3.48
CA ARG A 121 10.09 6.10 2.94
C ARG A 121 9.09 5.30 2.11
N LEU A 122 9.56 4.37 1.30
CA LEU A 122 8.68 3.49 0.51
C LEU A 122 7.91 2.53 1.41
N ILE A 123 8.54 1.98 2.45
CA ILE A 123 7.86 1.17 3.46
C ILE A 123 6.81 2.01 4.20
N SER A 124 7.11 3.25 4.60
CA SER A 124 6.12 4.15 5.21
C SER A 124 4.91 4.38 4.30
N LEU A 125 5.11 4.59 2.99
CA LEU A 125 4.00 4.68 2.04
C LEU A 125 3.13 3.41 2.01
N ILE A 126 3.76 2.23 2.05
CA ILE A 126 3.05 0.95 2.08
C ILE A 126 2.28 0.78 3.39
N LEU A 127 2.88 1.14 4.53
CA LEU A 127 2.24 1.05 5.84
C LEU A 127 1.01 1.96 5.93
N ARG A 128 1.12 3.21 5.49
CA ARG A 128 -0.04 4.12 5.44
C ARG A 128 -1.14 3.63 4.50
N HIS A 129 -0.77 2.99 3.39
CA HIS A 129 -1.77 2.35 2.53
C HIS A 129 -2.50 1.20 3.24
N ILE A 130 -1.76 0.34 3.94
CA ILE A 130 -2.32 -0.83 4.63
C ILE A 130 -3.19 -0.43 5.82
N TYR A 131 -2.71 0.49 6.66
CA TYR A 131 -3.33 0.77 7.96
C TYR A 131 -4.23 2.01 7.97
N MET A 132 -4.02 2.96 7.06
CA MET A 132 -4.81 4.20 6.99
C MET A 132 -5.65 4.31 5.72
N GLY A 133 -5.58 3.31 4.83
CA GLY A 133 -6.26 3.37 3.54
C GLY A 133 -5.71 4.45 2.59
N GLU A 134 -4.53 5.02 2.89
CA GLU A 134 -3.93 6.05 2.04
C GLU A 134 -3.67 5.46 0.64
N LYS A 135 -4.17 6.11 -0.42
CA LYS A 135 -3.91 5.61 -1.77
C LYS A 135 -2.42 5.63 -2.10
N LEU A 136 -1.89 4.45 -2.44
CA LEU A 136 -0.54 4.30 -2.97
C LEU A 136 -0.56 4.56 -4.48
N THR A 137 -0.10 5.75 -4.88
CA THR A 137 -0.03 6.15 -6.29
C THR A 137 1.40 6.20 -6.79
N LEU A 138 1.56 6.10 -8.11
CA LEU A 138 2.87 6.27 -8.75
C LEU A 138 3.44 7.67 -8.47
N GLU A 139 2.61 8.71 -8.47
CA GLU A 139 3.02 10.08 -8.14
C GLU A 139 3.62 10.17 -6.73
N LYS A 140 2.95 9.61 -5.71
CA LYS A 140 3.48 9.59 -4.33
C LYS A 140 4.79 8.81 -4.25
N THR A 141 4.89 7.71 -4.99
CA THR A 141 6.11 6.90 -5.08
C THR A 141 7.27 7.71 -5.66
N LEU A 142 7.05 8.39 -6.79
CA LEU A 142 8.05 9.25 -7.43
C LEU A 142 8.48 10.39 -6.51
N ASN A 143 7.52 11.02 -5.81
CA ASN A 143 7.82 12.08 -4.84
C ASN A 143 8.70 11.59 -3.69
N GLN A 144 8.46 10.39 -3.14
CA GLN A 144 9.33 9.84 -2.10
C GLN A 144 10.71 9.44 -2.61
N LEU A 145 10.82 8.93 -3.84
CA LEU A 145 12.12 8.65 -4.48
C LEU A 145 12.93 9.94 -4.62
N LEU A 146 12.33 11.00 -5.16
CA LEU A 146 12.98 12.31 -5.32
C LEU A 146 13.39 12.92 -3.98
N ARG A 147 12.53 12.87 -2.96
CA ARG A 147 12.84 13.36 -1.61
C ARG A 147 13.98 12.59 -0.93
N SER A 148 14.19 11.34 -1.32
CA SER A 148 15.24 10.49 -0.75
C SER A 148 16.58 10.65 -1.44
N SER A 149 16.57 11.15 -2.68
CA SER A 149 17.81 11.48 -3.40
C SER A 149 18.59 12.55 -2.66
N ARG A 150 19.90 12.33 -2.53
CA ARG A 150 20.84 13.28 -1.92
C ARG A 150 21.81 13.88 -2.93
N GLN A 151 21.92 13.28 -4.11
CA GLN A 151 22.81 13.73 -5.17
C GLN A 151 22.31 13.29 -6.55
N ARG A 152 22.70 14.03 -7.58
CA ARG A 152 22.36 13.69 -8.97
C ARG A 152 22.90 12.31 -9.34
N ASN A 153 22.05 11.52 -10.00
CA ASN A 153 22.32 10.16 -10.45
C ASN A 153 22.62 9.15 -9.32
N ASP A 154 22.18 9.42 -8.08
CA ASP A 154 22.03 8.34 -7.11
C ASP A 154 20.87 7.42 -7.48
N LEU A 155 20.80 6.26 -6.84
CA LEU A 155 19.78 5.25 -7.16
C LEU A 155 18.35 5.81 -7.09
N PRO A 156 17.94 6.60 -6.07
CA PRO A 156 16.59 7.15 -6.02
C PRO A 156 16.28 8.11 -7.16
N ASP A 157 17.22 8.99 -7.54
CA ASP A 157 17.08 9.87 -8.71
C ASP A 157 16.97 9.08 -10.02
N MET A 158 17.81 8.05 -10.20
CA MET A 158 17.75 7.17 -11.37
C MET A 158 16.40 6.43 -11.46
N LEU A 159 15.91 5.88 -10.35
CA LEU A 159 14.62 5.20 -10.31
C LEU A 159 13.46 6.15 -10.60
N ALA A 160 13.47 7.36 -10.02
CA ALA A 160 12.45 8.37 -10.28
C ALA A 160 12.39 8.76 -11.76
N LYS A 161 13.55 8.94 -12.40
CA LYS A 161 13.65 9.23 -13.84
C LYS A 161 13.11 8.09 -14.69
N VAL A 162 13.56 6.86 -14.44
CA VAL A 162 13.13 5.69 -15.22
C VAL A 162 11.62 5.51 -15.10
N LEU A 163 11.09 5.44 -13.88
CA LEU A 163 9.66 5.24 -13.64
C LEU A 163 8.81 6.39 -14.18
N GLY A 164 9.26 7.64 -14.01
CA GLY A 164 8.58 8.81 -14.56
C GLY A 164 8.52 8.79 -16.09
N ASN A 165 9.58 8.35 -16.76
CA ASN A 165 9.60 8.20 -18.22
C ASN A 165 8.68 7.07 -18.69
N TYR A 166 8.62 5.95 -17.97
CA TYR A 166 7.68 4.87 -18.26
C TYR A 166 6.22 5.35 -18.15
N ALA A 167 5.89 6.14 -17.13
CA ALA A 167 4.57 6.73 -16.96
C ALA A 167 4.18 7.62 -18.14
N LYS A 168 5.07 8.55 -18.54
CA LYS A 168 4.82 9.47 -19.67
C LYS A 168 4.57 8.74 -20.97
N LYS A 169 5.41 7.77 -21.32
CA LYS A 169 5.23 6.94 -22.52
C LYS A 169 3.90 6.18 -22.52
N THR A 170 3.46 5.72 -21.36
CA THR A 170 2.19 5.02 -21.21
C THR A 170 1.01 5.95 -21.46
N GLU A 171 1.09 7.20 -21.00
CA GLU A 171 0.05 8.20 -21.24
C GLU A 171 0.02 8.66 -22.71
N GLU A 172 1.17 8.89 -23.33
CA GLU A 172 1.29 9.22 -24.76
C GLU A 172 0.71 8.12 -25.67
N ALA A 173 0.92 6.85 -25.32
CA ALA A 173 0.35 5.72 -26.06
C ALA A 173 -1.19 5.63 -25.94
N LYS A 174 -1.76 6.08 -24.81
CA LYS A 174 -3.22 6.10 -24.61
C LYS A 174 -3.88 7.25 -25.36
N THR A 175 -3.25 8.41 -25.44
CA THR A 175 -3.79 9.59 -26.13
C THR A 175 -3.58 9.54 -27.65
N GLY A 176 -2.47 8.95 -28.13
CA GLY A 176 -2.18 8.79 -29.55
C GLY A 176 -2.95 7.67 -30.27
N GLY A 177 -3.72 6.86 -29.55
CA GLY A 177 -4.56 5.77 -30.13
C GLY A 177 -5.98 6.19 -30.53
N ASN A 178 -6.37 7.44 -30.27
CA ASN A 178 -7.72 7.95 -30.55
C ASN A 178 -7.82 8.82 -31.83
N GLU A 179 -6.76 8.88 -32.64
CA GLU A 179 -6.81 9.47 -33.98
C GLU A 179 -6.65 8.36 -35.02
N ALA A 180 -7.78 7.86 -35.52
CA ALA A 180 -7.88 7.19 -36.80
C ALA A 180 -9.16 7.68 -37.51
N PRO A 181 -9.14 7.82 -38.84
CA PRO A 181 -10.02 8.68 -39.64
C PRO A 181 -11.48 8.25 -39.72
#